data_AF-A0A1B8P548-F1
#
_entry.id   AF-A0A1B8P548-F1
#
_cell.length_a   1.000
_cell.length_b   1.000
_cell.length_c   1.000
_cell.angle_alpha   90.00
_cell.angle_beta   90.00
_cell.angle_gamma   90.00
#
_symmetry.space_group_name_H-M   'P 1'
#
loop_
_entity.id
_entity.type
_entity.pdbx_description
1 polymer ?
#
loop_
_entity_poly.entity_id
_entity_poly.type
_entity_poly.pdbx_seq_one_letter_code
_entity_poly.pdbx_strand_id
1 'polypeptide(L)'
;MKKTLMVMWGVVLAMLASPVTANDLTQRECMNLSHAASVLMLAALSENGGDTDNLVRAKENLDQLHSKLPADMQKSLDKMIMLQEELAENPRPLSDPSHPVTSGKFDQPSLELSAGIEEVCSNA
;
A
#
# COMPACT_ATOMS: atom_id res chain seq x y z
N MET A 1 5.64 -48.52 53.28
CA MET A 1 4.37 -48.04 52.70
C MET A 1 4.66 -46.85 51.79
N LYS A 2 4.02 -46.83 50.62
CA LYS A 2 4.09 -45.81 49.55
C LYS A 2 3.89 -44.38 50.07
N LYS A 3 4.60 -43.40 49.48
CA LYS A 3 3.99 -42.32 48.66
C LYS A 3 5.05 -41.43 48.00
N THR A 4 5.05 -41.55 46.68
CA THR A 4 5.51 -40.64 45.63
C THR A 4 5.07 -39.19 45.88
N LEU A 5 5.93 -38.20 45.54
CA LEU A 5 5.47 -37.04 44.78
C LEU A 5 6.65 -36.39 44.05
N MET A 6 6.65 -36.58 42.73
CA MET A 6 7.38 -35.78 41.76
C MET A 6 6.92 -34.32 41.86
N VAL A 7 7.85 -33.39 41.77
CA VAL A 7 7.53 -32.01 41.40
C VAL A 7 8.32 -31.68 40.14
N MET A 8 7.68 -31.96 38.98
CA MET A 8 8.00 -31.34 37.70
C MET A 8 7.54 -29.89 37.78
N TRP A 9 8.46 -28.92 37.69
CA TRP A 9 8.14 -27.57 37.26
C TRP A 9 8.70 -27.40 35.85
N GLY A 10 7.78 -27.22 34.92
CA GLY A 10 8.02 -27.13 33.50
C GLY A 10 8.98 -25.98 33.18
N VAL A 11 10.04 -26.32 32.45
CA VAL A 11 10.75 -25.34 31.63
C VAL A 11 9.77 -24.91 30.56
N VAL A 12 9.29 -23.68 30.71
CA VAL A 12 8.64 -22.89 29.65
C VAL A 12 9.67 -22.74 28.54
N LEU A 13 9.72 -23.69 27.62
CA LEU A 13 10.51 -23.56 26.41
C LEU A 13 9.66 -22.76 25.42
N ALA A 14 10.13 -21.54 25.19
CA ALA A 14 9.58 -20.54 24.30
C ALA A 14 8.92 -21.17 23.06
N MET A 15 7.60 -21.02 22.98
CA MET A 15 6.99 -20.89 21.66
C MET A 15 7.69 -19.70 21.03
N LEU A 16 8.54 -19.99 20.05
CA LEU A 16 9.00 -19.00 19.10
C LEU A 16 7.74 -18.30 18.61
N ALA A 17 7.51 -17.07 19.09
CA ALA A 17 6.69 -16.13 18.40
C ALA A 17 7.36 -15.99 17.04
N SER A 18 6.83 -16.71 16.04
CA SER A 18 7.16 -16.42 14.66
C SER A 18 7.03 -14.90 14.50
N PRO A 19 8.05 -14.18 14.05
CA PRO A 19 7.83 -12.80 13.67
C PRO A 19 6.77 -12.85 12.55
N VAL A 20 5.57 -12.38 12.87
CA VAL A 20 4.56 -12.09 11.85
C VAL A 20 5.11 -10.88 11.09
N THR A 21 5.92 -11.11 10.08
CA THR A 21 6.38 -10.04 9.17
C THR A 21 6.63 -10.62 7.77
N ALA A 22 5.55 -11.04 7.14
CA ALA A 22 5.45 -11.08 5.68
C ALA A 22 3.97 -10.88 5.37
N ASN A 23 3.58 -9.64 5.06
CA ASN A 23 2.31 -9.41 4.39
C ASN A 23 2.49 -9.86 2.94
N ASP A 24 2.63 -11.17 2.74
CA ASP A 24 2.76 -11.76 1.40
C ASP A 24 1.40 -11.62 0.73
N LEU A 25 1.30 -10.60 -0.13
CA LEU A 25 0.19 -10.48 -1.05
C LEU A 25 0.25 -11.67 -2.02
N THR A 26 -0.90 -12.24 -2.34
CA THR A 26 -0.97 -13.23 -3.42
C THR A 26 -0.58 -12.61 -4.76
N GLN A 27 -0.13 -13.43 -5.73
CA GLN A 27 0.14 -12.97 -7.10
C GLN A 27 -0.98 -12.09 -7.67
N ARG A 28 -2.24 -12.46 -7.43
CA ARG A 28 -3.40 -11.69 -7.88
C ARG A 28 -3.51 -10.33 -7.19
N GLU A 29 -3.27 -10.29 -5.89
CA GLU A 29 -3.29 -9.03 -5.12
C GLU A 29 -2.15 -8.11 -5.54
N CYS A 30 -0.97 -8.66 -5.82
CA CYS A 30 0.17 -7.91 -6.38
C CYS A 30 -0.12 -7.32 -7.76
N MET A 31 -0.75 -8.10 -8.64
CA MET A 31 -1.19 -7.59 -9.94
C MET A 31 -2.24 -6.47 -9.78
N ASN A 32 -3.19 -6.64 -8.87
CA ASN A 32 -4.23 -5.64 -8.59
C ASN A 32 -3.63 -4.36 -7.98
N LEU A 33 -2.72 -4.48 -7.02
CA LEU A 33 -2.01 -3.38 -6.38
C LEU A 33 -1.22 -2.57 -7.42
N SER A 34 -0.39 -3.27 -8.20
CA SER A 34 0.46 -2.65 -9.23
C SER A 34 -0.38 -1.94 -10.28
N HIS A 35 -1.45 -2.58 -10.75
CA HIS A 35 -2.36 -2.00 -11.72
C HIS A 35 -3.07 -0.77 -11.17
N ALA A 36 -3.66 -0.87 -9.98
CA ALA A 36 -4.40 0.22 -9.37
C ALA A 36 -3.50 1.43 -9.04
N ALA A 37 -2.30 1.19 -8.51
CA ALA A 37 -1.30 2.25 -8.30
C ALA A 37 -0.90 2.94 -9.62
N SER A 38 -0.73 2.17 -10.70
CA SER A 38 -0.42 2.70 -12.04
C SER A 38 -1.55 3.56 -12.59
N VAL A 39 -2.81 3.13 -12.45
CA VAL A 39 -3.98 3.94 -12.85
C VAL A 39 -4.01 5.25 -12.07
N LEU A 40 -3.72 5.21 -10.77
CA LEU A 40 -3.68 6.38 -9.91
C LEU A 40 -2.59 7.37 -10.37
N MET A 41 -1.41 6.89 -10.78
CA MET A 41 -0.35 7.75 -11.33
C MET A 41 -0.70 8.31 -12.71
N LEU A 42 -1.22 7.49 -13.62
CA LEU A 42 -1.55 7.91 -14.98
C LEU A 42 -2.70 8.91 -15.02
N ALA A 43 -3.69 8.77 -14.14
CA ALA A 43 -4.78 9.74 -14.02
C ALA A 43 -4.27 11.13 -13.63
N ALA A 44 -3.21 11.22 -12.82
CA ALA A 44 -2.60 12.49 -12.42
C ALA A 44 -1.92 13.22 -13.60
N LEU A 45 -1.55 12.47 -14.64
CA LEU A 45 -0.95 13.02 -15.86
C LEU A 45 -1.99 13.44 -16.90
N SER A 46 -3.27 13.17 -16.67
CA SER A 46 -4.33 13.51 -17.61
C SER A 46 -4.79 14.95 -17.42
N GLU A 47 -4.73 15.76 -18.47
CA GLU A 47 -5.25 17.14 -18.46
C GLU A 47 -6.75 17.23 -18.16
N ASN A 48 -7.50 16.13 -18.31
CA ASN A 48 -8.94 16.03 -18.05
C ASN A 48 -9.27 15.19 -16.80
N GLY A 49 -8.29 14.91 -15.92
CA GLY A 49 -8.52 14.12 -14.70
C GLY A 49 -8.64 12.60 -14.88
N GLY A 50 -8.40 12.10 -16.10
CA GLY A 50 -8.42 10.67 -16.42
C GLY A 50 -9.82 10.08 -16.56
N ASP A 51 -9.89 8.78 -16.85
CA ASP A 51 -11.15 8.04 -16.81
C ASP A 51 -11.58 7.88 -15.34
N THR A 52 -12.61 8.62 -14.95
CA THR A 52 -13.12 8.66 -13.57
C THR A 52 -13.58 7.31 -13.07
N ASP A 53 -14.14 6.47 -13.93
CA ASP A 53 -14.63 5.14 -13.55
C ASP A 53 -13.46 4.21 -13.25
N ASN A 54 -12.38 4.31 -14.03
CA ASN A 54 -11.14 3.58 -13.74
C ASN A 54 -10.47 4.06 -12.47
N LEU A 55 -10.49 5.36 -12.19
CA LEU A 55 -9.91 5.92 -10.96
C LEU A 55 -10.69 5.47 -9.72
N VAL A 56 -12.03 5.48 -9.76
CA VAL A 56 -12.88 4.96 -8.68
C VAL A 56 -12.55 3.49 -8.42
N ARG A 57 -12.51 2.67 -9.47
CA ARG A 57 -12.22 1.23 -9.33
C ARG A 57 -10.79 0.96 -8.82
N ALA A 58 -9.83 1.78 -9.24
CA ALA A 58 -8.46 1.71 -8.73
C ALA A 58 -8.41 2.02 -7.22
N LYS A 59 -9.09 3.06 -6.76
CA LYS A 59 -9.18 3.40 -5.33
C LYS A 59 -9.84 2.29 -4.53
N GLU A 60 -10.96 1.74 -4.99
CA GLU A 60 -11.64 0.62 -4.31
C GLU A 60 -10.72 -0.61 -4.16
N ASN A 61 -9.93 -0.93 -5.18
CA ASN A 61 -8.95 -2.02 -5.11
C ASN A 61 -7.83 -1.71 -4.12
N LEU A 62 -7.38 -0.45 -4.06
CA LEU A 62 -6.34 -0.02 -3.13
C LEU A 62 -6.82 -0.04 -1.69
N ASP A 63 -8.06 0.37 -1.42
CA ASP A 63 -8.69 0.30 -0.09
C ASP A 63 -8.78 -1.14 0.42
N GLN A 64 -9.14 -2.09 -0.45
CA GLN A 64 -9.19 -3.51 -0.09
C GLN A 64 -7.82 -4.08 0.31
N LEU A 65 -6.74 -3.56 -0.28
CA LEU A 65 -5.37 -4.00 -0.04
C LEU A 65 -4.66 -3.17 1.04
N HIS A 66 -5.16 -1.97 1.36
CA HIS A 66 -4.51 -0.99 2.21
C HIS A 66 -4.05 -1.56 3.55
N SER A 67 -4.97 -2.21 4.29
CA SER A 67 -4.67 -2.83 5.58
C SER A 67 -3.62 -3.95 5.54
N LYS A 68 -3.35 -4.49 4.33
CA LYS A 68 -2.33 -5.52 4.08
C LYS A 68 -0.99 -4.93 3.65
N LEU A 69 -0.88 -3.61 3.46
CA LEU A 69 0.39 -2.99 3.13
C LEU A 69 1.18 -2.64 4.41
N PRO A 70 2.52 -2.59 4.36
CA PRO A 70 3.34 -1.95 5.38
C PRO A 70 2.88 -0.52 5.67
N ALA A 71 3.06 -0.05 6.91
CA ALA A 71 2.58 1.27 7.35
C ALA A 71 3.13 2.44 6.49
N ASP A 72 4.38 2.35 6.07
CA ASP A 72 4.99 3.38 5.22
C ASP A 72 4.39 3.40 3.81
N MET A 73 4.03 2.23 3.28
CA MET A 73 3.29 2.12 2.02
C MET A 73 1.86 2.64 2.14
N GLN A 74 1.16 2.32 3.24
CA GLN A 74 -0.19 2.85 3.52
C GLN A 74 -0.16 4.38 3.49
N LYS A 75 0.79 4.99 4.19
CA LYS A 75 0.97 6.45 4.22
C LYS A 75 1.26 7.04 2.84
N SER A 76 2.10 6.36 2.05
CA SER A 76 2.44 6.78 0.68
C SER A 76 1.22 6.72 -0.23
N LEU A 77 0.47 5.62 -0.14
CA LEU A 77 -0.78 5.39 -0.86
C LEU A 77 -1.85 6.43 -0.49
N ASP A 78 -2.06 6.69 0.80
CA ASP A 78 -3.00 7.71 1.27
C ASP A 78 -2.66 9.10 0.70
N LYS A 79 -1.37 9.43 0.66
CA LYS A 79 -0.92 10.70 0.10
C LYS A 79 -1.14 10.77 -1.41
N MET A 80 -0.93 9.67 -2.14
CA MET A 80 -1.24 9.59 -3.57
C MET A 80 -2.74 9.76 -3.84
N ILE A 81 -3.59 9.10 -3.05
CA ILE A 81 -5.06 9.20 -3.15
C ILE A 81 -5.51 10.63 -2.87
N MET A 82 -5.04 11.24 -1.78
CA MET A 82 -5.36 12.62 -1.41
C MET A 82 -4.98 13.61 -2.51
N LEU A 83 -3.78 13.50 -3.10
CA LEU A 83 -3.35 14.38 -4.19
C LEU A 83 -4.25 14.24 -5.43
N GLN A 84 -4.73 13.02 -5.70
CA GLN A 84 -5.68 12.78 -6.78
C GLN A 84 -7.08 13.31 -6.50
N GLU A 85 -7.52 13.27 -5.25
CA GLU A 85 -8.79 13.88 -4.83
C GLU A 85 -8.75 15.40 -4.95
N GLU A 86 -7.65 16.01 -4.49
CA GLU A 86 -7.44 17.45 -4.66
C GLU A 86 -7.50 17.86 -6.15
N LEU A 87 -6.89 17.06 -7.04
CA LEU A 87 -6.89 17.31 -8.47
C LEU A 87 -8.26 17.08 -9.12
N ALA A 88 -9.02 16.08 -8.66
CA ALA A 88 -10.38 15.83 -9.12
C ALA A 88 -11.36 16.95 -8.69
N GLU A 89 -11.20 17.47 -7.47
CA GLU A 89 -12.01 18.59 -6.95
C GLU A 89 -11.60 19.93 -7.56
N ASN A 90 -10.31 20.12 -7.85
CA ASN A 90 -9.75 21.35 -8.40
C ASN A 90 -8.88 21.04 -9.64
N PRO A 91 -9.51 20.75 -10.80
CA PRO A 91 -8.78 20.45 -12.02
C PRO A 91 -7.91 21.63 -12.46
N ARG A 92 -6.68 21.32 -12.85
CA ARG A 92 -5.71 22.28 -13.38
C ARG A 92 -4.89 21.59 -14.46
N PRO A 93 -4.45 22.32 -15.49
CA PRO A 93 -3.62 21.75 -16.55
C PRO A 93 -2.20 21.46 -16.05
N LEU A 94 -1.47 20.56 -16.73
CA LEU A 94 -0.07 20.27 -16.40
C LEU A 94 0.86 21.50 -16.49
N SER A 95 0.49 22.49 -17.30
CA SER A 95 1.22 23.75 -17.42
C SER A 95 1.12 24.66 -16.19
N ASP A 96 0.17 24.40 -15.27
CA ASP A 96 0.04 25.12 -14.03
C ASP A 96 1.17 24.72 -13.05
N PRO A 97 2.01 25.66 -12.56
CA PRO A 97 3.06 25.36 -11.60
C PRO A 97 2.56 24.78 -10.26
N SER A 98 1.29 25.01 -9.92
CA SER A 98 0.64 24.43 -8.75
C SER A 98 0.11 23.02 -8.99
N HIS A 99 0.11 22.53 -10.24
CA HIS A 99 -0.26 21.16 -10.56
C HIS A 99 0.59 20.18 -9.72
N PRO A 100 0.01 19.19 -9.04
CA PRO A 100 0.74 18.33 -8.11
C PRO A 100 1.86 17.53 -8.77
N VAL A 101 1.71 17.15 -10.04
CA VAL A 101 2.81 16.57 -10.84
C VAL A 101 3.92 17.59 -11.09
N THR A 102 3.59 18.78 -11.61
CA THR A 102 4.56 19.83 -11.96
C THR A 102 5.29 20.40 -10.75
N SER A 103 4.63 20.44 -9.60
CA SER A 103 5.20 20.88 -8.32
C SER A 103 5.99 19.77 -7.59
N GLY A 104 6.09 18.56 -8.17
CA GLY A 104 6.84 17.44 -7.59
C GLY A 104 6.18 16.81 -6.36
N LYS A 105 4.91 17.11 -6.06
CA LYS A 105 4.20 16.56 -4.90
C LYS A 105 3.99 15.04 -5.02
N PHE A 106 3.93 14.53 -6.25
CA PHE A 106 3.83 13.09 -6.55
C PHE A 106 5.16 12.35 -6.47
N ASP A 107 6.31 13.03 -6.53
CA ASP A 107 7.62 12.39 -6.73
C ASP A 107 7.96 11.42 -5.59
N GLN A 108 8.01 11.92 -4.35
CA GLN A 108 8.39 11.08 -3.21
C GLN A 108 7.36 9.96 -2.92
N PRO A 109 6.03 10.25 -2.84
CA PRO A 109 5.06 9.19 -2.53
C PRO A 109 4.98 8.11 -3.62
N SER A 110 5.20 8.47 -4.89
CA SER A 110 5.20 7.48 -5.97
C SER A 110 6.44 6.59 -5.97
N LEU A 111 7.61 7.12 -5.60
CA LEU A 111 8.83 6.34 -5.42
C LEU A 111 8.70 5.37 -4.24
N GLU A 112 8.22 5.85 -3.09
CA GLU A 112 8.00 5.04 -1.89
C GLU A 112 6.97 3.92 -2.14
N LEU A 113 5.87 4.25 -2.83
CA LEU A 113 4.86 3.26 -3.20
C LEU A 113 5.43 2.21 -4.18
N SER A 114 6.20 2.64 -5.19
CA SER A 114 6.77 1.73 -6.18
C SER A 114 7.79 0.76 -5.58
N ALA A 115 8.70 1.28 -4.75
CA ALA A 115 9.68 0.46 -4.03
C ALA A 115 8.99 -0.51 -3.06
N GLY A 116 7.97 -0.05 -2.35
CA GLY A 116 7.17 -0.90 -1.48
C GLY A 116 6.44 -2.01 -2.25
N ILE A 117 5.86 -1.70 -3.41
CA ILE A 117 5.23 -2.71 -4.28
C ILE A 117 6.24 -3.77 -4.70
N GLU A 118 7.43 -3.37 -5.12
CA GLU A 118 8.51 -4.31 -5.47
C GLU A 118 8.88 -5.20 -4.29
N GLU A 119 9.01 -4.64 -3.09
CA GLU A 119 9.33 -5.38 -1.86
C GLU A 119 8.24 -6.39 -1.47
N VAL A 120 6.97 -5.98 -1.44
CA VAL A 120 5.86 -6.87 -1.02
C VAL A 120 5.46 -7.87 -2.09
N CYS A 121 5.85 -7.65 -3.35
CA CYS A 121 5.52 -8.51 -4.48
C CYS A 121 6.68 -9.31 -5.05
N SER A 122 7.91 -9.16 -4.53
CA SER A 122 9.08 -9.88 -5.05
C SER A 122 8.98 -11.41 -4.90
N ASN A 123 8.10 -11.89 -4.02
CA ASN A 123 7.92 -13.30 -3.69
C ASN A 123 6.54 -13.87 -4.10
N ALA A 124 5.73 -13.08 -4.81
CA ALA A 124 4.32 -13.39 -5.12
C ALA A 124 4.11 -14.26 -6.36
#